data_AF-A0A9Q0GF87-F1
#
_entry.id   AF-A0A9Q0GF87-F1
#
_cell.length_a   1.000
_cell.length_b   1.000
_cell.length_c   1.000
_cell.angle_alpha   90.00
_cell.angle_beta   90.00
_cell.angle_gamma   90.00
#
_symmetry.space_group_name_H-M   'P 1'
#
loop_
_entity.id
_entity.type
_entity.pdbx_description
1 polymer ?
#
loop_
_entity_poly.entity_id
_entity_poly.type
_entity_poly.pdbx_seq_one_letter_code
_entity_poly.pdbx_strand_id
1 'polypeptide(L)' 'MNQWKPYGEIIMADMGNDFYLLQFSNGQDYNRVLYDGPWIIADHVLTVHRW' A
#
# COMPACT_ATOMS: atom_id res chain seq x y z
N MET A 1 6.44 10.97 -14.96
CA MET A 1 5.46 10.72 -13.87
C MET A 1 6.24 10.63 -12.57
N ASN A 2 5.93 11.46 -11.58
CA ASN A 2 6.58 11.38 -10.27
C ASN A 2 6.06 10.14 -9.55
N GLN A 3 6.92 9.14 -9.35
CA GLN A 3 6.62 7.98 -8.52
C GLN A 3 6.49 8.42 -7.06
N TRP A 4 5.45 7.93 -6.37
CA TRP A 4 5.35 8.13 -4.92
C TRP A 4 6.55 7.47 -4.23
N LYS A 5 7.19 8.22 -3.33
CA LYS A 5 8.24 7.73 -2.45
C LYS A 5 7.71 7.77 -1.02
N PRO A 6 7.64 6.63 -0.31
CA PRO A 6 7.24 6.60 1.09
C PRO A 6 8.14 7.51 1.94
N TYR A 7 7.56 8.16 2.94
CA TYR A 7 8.30 8.91 3.96
C TYR A 7 8.92 7.99 5.01
N GLY A 8 8.24 6.90 5.35
CA GLY A 8 8.68 5.90 6.31
C GLY A 8 8.95 4.53 5.69
N GLU A 9 9.45 3.64 6.53
CA GLU A 9 9.56 2.22 6.21
C GLU A 9 8.17 1.59 6.02
N ILE A 10 8.05 0.74 5.01
CA ILE A 10 6.89 -0.10 4.77
C ILE A 10 7.37 -1.54 4.84
N ILE A 11 6.89 -2.28 5.84
CA ILE A 11 7.13 -3.71 5.96
C ILE A 11 5.96 -4.42 5.28
N MET A 12 6.27 -5.40 4.43
CA MET A 12 5.28 -6.20 3.72
C MET A 12 5.41 -7.67 4.15
N ALA A 13 4.29 -8.29 4.46
CA ALA A 13 4.18 -9.72 4.68
C ALA A 13 3.24 -10.34 3.64
N ASP A 14 3.67 -11.43 3.01
CA ASP A 14 2.86 -12.23 2.09
C ASP A 14 1.92 -13.15 2.90
N MET A 15 0.62 -13.07 2.62
CA MET A 15 -0.42 -13.91 3.26
C MET A 15 -0.93 -15.02 2.33
N GLY A 16 -0.44 -15.08 1.09
CA GLY A 16 -0.91 -15.98 0.03
C GLY A 16 -2.20 -15.50 -0.65
N ASN A 17 -2.58 -16.18 -1.73
CA ASN A 17 -3.79 -15.89 -2.52
C ASN A 17 -3.90 -14.41 -2.96
N ASP A 18 -2.78 -13.80 -3.34
CA ASP A 18 -2.69 -12.39 -3.75
C ASP A 18 -3.05 -11.38 -2.64
N PHE A 19 -2.99 -11.79 -1.36
CA PHE A 19 -3.13 -10.90 -0.22
C PHE A 19 -1.79 -10.58 0.44
N TYR A 20 -1.61 -9.30 0.78
CA TYR A 20 -0.42 -8.79 1.43
C TYR A 20 -0.82 -7.92 2.63
N LEU A 21 -0.11 -8.07 3.73
CA LEU A 21 -0.23 -7.18 4.88
C LEU A 21 0.87 -6.13 4.82
N LEU A 22 0.49 -4.86 4.91
CA LEU A 22 1.41 -3.73 4.94
C LEU A 22 1.41 -3.10 6.33
N GLN A 23 2.59 -2.99 6.94
CA GLN A 23 2.82 -2.21 8.14
C GLN A 23 3.60 -0.95 7.78
N PHE A 24 3.05 0.20 8.13
CA PHE A 24 3.63 1.50 7.86
C PHE A 24 4.23 2.07 9.15
N SER A 25 5.46 2.58 9.10
CA SER A 25 6.03 3.34 10.22
C SER A 25 5.59 4.81 10.23
N ASN A 26 4.99 5.28 9.13
CA ASN A 26 4.52 6.66 8.96
C ASN A 26 3.01 6.71 8.65
N GLY A 27 2.27 7.50 9.43
CA GLY A 27 0.82 7.64 9.28
C GLY A 27 0.36 8.34 7.99
N GLN A 28 1.18 9.20 7.38
CA GLN A 28 0.89 9.83 6.09
C GLN A 28 0.94 8.82 4.95
N ASP A 29 1.93 7.93 4.96
CA ASP A 29 2.02 6.84 3.98
C ASP A 29 0.84 5.88 4.12
N TYR A 30 0.48 5.53 5.35
CA TYR A 30 -0.72 4.73 5.64
C TYR A 30 -2.00 5.38 5.11
N ASN A 31 -2.24 6.66 5.45
CA ASN A 31 -3.43 7.38 5.03
C ASN A 31 -3.48 7.53 3.52
N ARG A 32 -2.35 7.82 2.88
CA ARG A 32 -2.24 7.88 1.44
C ARG A 32 -2.69 6.55 0.83
N VAL A 33 -2.08 5.43 1.22
CA VAL A 33 -2.44 4.12 0.67
C VAL A 33 -3.91 3.77 0.91
N LEU A 34 -4.47 4.14 2.05
CA LEU A 34 -5.86 3.83 2.39
C LEU A 34 -6.88 4.69 1.65
N TYR A 35 -6.60 5.98 1.43
CA TYR A 35 -7.61 6.96 0.98
C TYR A 35 -7.37 7.55 -0.40
N ASP A 36 -6.13 7.56 -0.91
CA ASP A 36 -5.79 8.20 -2.19
C ASP A 36 -5.89 7.23 -3.39
N GLY A 37 -6.42 6.02 -3.18
CA GLY A 37 -6.64 5.03 -4.23
C GLY A 37 -7.67 5.48 -5.29
N PRO A 38 -7.84 4.72 -6.39
CA PRO A 38 -7.40 3.34 -6.60
C PRO A 38 -5.92 3.21 -6.99
N TRP A 39 -5.29 2.12 -6.53
CA TRP A 39 -3.89 1.80 -6.86
C TRP A 39 -3.83 0.76 -7.97
N ILE A 40 -2.92 0.96 -8.92
CA ILE A 40 -2.70 0.04 -10.03
C ILE A 40 -1.23 -0.37 -10.03
N ILE A 41 -0.98 -1.68 -9.97
CA ILE A 41 0.36 -2.28 -10.09
C ILE A 41 0.29 -3.36 -11.17
N ALA A 42 1.15 -3.26 -12.18
CA ALA A 42 1.24 -4.23 -13.29
C ALA A 42 -0.14 -4.59 -13.89
N ASP A 43 -0.96 -3.57 -14.20
CA ASP A 43 -2.32 -3.71 -14.73
C ASP A 43 -3.36 -4.37 -13.80
N HIS A 44 -3.03 -4.60 -12.53
CA HIS A 44 -3.96 -5.09 -11.51
C HIS A 44 -4.39 -3.94 -10.59
N VAL A 45 -5.68 -3.86 -10.30
CA VAL A 45 -6.22 -2.91 -9.31
C VAL A 45 -6.08 -3.51 -7.93
N LEU A 46 -5.45 -2.79 -7.01
CA LEU A 46 -5.38 -3.20 -5.61
C LEU A 46 -6.63 -2.77 -4.86
N THR A 47 -7.17 -3.70 -4.09
CA THR A 47 -8.18 -3.40 -3.07
C THR A 47 -7.46 -3.28 -1.73
N VAL A 48 -7.61 -2.13 -1.05
CA VAL A 48 -6.94 -1.85 0.21
C VAL A 48 -7.99 -1.84 1.33
N HIS A 49 -7.73 -2.60 2.39
CA HIS A 49 -8.55 -2.61 3.59
C HIS A 49 -7.68 -2.43 4.82
N ARG A 50 -8.20 -1.69 5.80
CA ARG A 50 -7.60 -1.65 7.14
C ARG A 50 -7.79 -3.02 7.80
N TRP A 51 -6.67 -3.62 8.23
CA TRP A 51 -6.66 -4.78 9.11
C TRP A 51 -6.95 -4.36 10.56
#